data_AF-A0A936HZD5-F1
#
_entry.id   AF-A0A936HZD5-F1
#
_cell.length_a   1.000
_cell.length_b   1.000
_cell.length_c   1.000
_cell.angle_alpha   90.00
_cell.angle_beta   90.00
_cell.angle_gamma   90.00
#
_symmetry.space_group_name_H-M   'P 1'
#
loop_
_entity.id
_entity.type
_entity.pdbx_description
1 polymer ?
#
loop_
_entity_poly.entity_id
_entity_poly.type
_entity_poly.pdbx_seq_one_letter_code
_entity_poly.pdbx_strand_id
1 'polypeptide(L)'
;MKHILPALVALGFSLQADAQLARIVVQGSGAPQVFDDFAAAVSAAQPNDKLYLSGGTFQYTGGLVIDKTLHLIGAGTHPDSTEVSSVTVLMRTSVLAPLRITTAASGSTFTGIRFSTTDLNTNAELIRYGTSVADDLPTDIVFQRCHFDRNIYLGFNSGTAISSEVTTFNECYFASRLVGESRAAAVTRCIFDPDGSGYYAISGFDGGALLMENCVLLGSIMANCYGAIIRNCISTSMNYYCYDCSNSTFTNNVIAAPIVVSTSPGVTLTNNIVNADAATFFVSETDDLYQYSDDLHMAPGSPGVAYGTDGTDLGIYGTASPYKPGAVPYNPHFHSADIAPATNSSGELPVNIRVAAQTH
;
A
#
# COMPACT_ATOMS: atom_id res chain seq x y z
N MET A 1 -5.09 -42.47 58.27
CA MET A 1 -4.40 -42.03 57.03
C MET A 1 -5.43 -41.78 55.96
N LYS A 2 -5.26 -40.69 55.20
CA LYS A 2 -6.05 -40.20 54.06
C LYS A 2 -7.26 -39.31 54.40
N HIS A 3 -6.93 -38.04 54.65
CA HIS A 3 -7.79 -36.90 54.34
C HIS A 3 -7.95 -36.81 52.82
N ILE A 4 -9.18 -36.68 52.32
CA ILE A 4 -9.46 -36.30 50.93
C ILE A 4 -10.12 -34.92 50.98
N LEU A 5 -9.39 -33.94 50.47
CA LEU A 5 -9.79 -32.54 50.28
C LEU A 5 -10.44 -32.45 48.88
N PRO A 6 -11.63 -31.85 48.70
CA PRO A 6 -12.09 -31.50 47.36
C PRO A 6 -11.48 -30.15 46.98
N ALA A 7 -10.60 -30.16 45.96
CA ALA A 7 -10.12 -28.95 45.31
C ALA A 7 -11.21 -28.40 44.39
N LEU A 8 -11.71 -27.21 44.72
CA LEU A 8 -12.60 -26.42 43.88
C LEU A 8 -11.75 -25.77 42.78
N VAL A 9 -11.82 -26.28 41.55
CA VAL A 9 -11.19 -25.62 40.39
C VAL A 9 -12.18 -24.60 39.85
N ALA A 10 -11.96 -23.33 40.18
CA ALA A 10 -12.65 -22.21 39.54
C ALA A 10 -12.04 -22.01 38.14
N LEU A 11 -12.76 -22.45 37.10
CA LEU A 11 -12.49 -22.07 35.71
C LEU A 11 -12.96 -20.64 35.48
N GLY A 12 -12.05 -19.68 35.66
CA GLY A 12 -12.22 -18.32 35.16
C GLY A 12 -11.79 -18.27 33.69
N PHE A 13 -12.75 -18.35 32.77
CA PHE A 13 -12.54 -17.89 31.40
C PHE A 13 -13.05 -16.46 31.29
N SER A 14 -12.14 -15.51 31.41
CA SER A 14 -12.36 -14.12 31.00
C SER A 14 -12.39 -14.06 29.48
N LEU A 15 -13.57 -14.25 28.88
CA LEU A 15 -13.83 -13.79 27.53
C LEU A 15 -14.13 -12.30 27.61
N GLN A 16 -13.11 -11.47 27.41
CA GLN A 16 -13.31 -10.09 26.98
C GLN A 16 -12.53 -9.87 25.71
N ALA A 17 -13.21 -10.18 24.61
CA ALA A 17 -12.93 -9.56 23.33
C ALA A 17 -14.11 -8.62 23.05
N ASP A 18 -14.16 -7.48 23.74
CA ASP A 18 -14.92 -6.35 23.22
C ASP A 18 -14.10 -5.76 22.08
N ALA A 19 -14.19 -6.40 20.91
CA ALA A 19 -13.71 -5.81 19.68
C ALA A 19 -14.50 -4.53 19.48
N GLN A 20 -13.84 -3.38 19.67
CA GLN A 20 -14.43 -2.08 19.39
C GLN A 20 -15.01 -2.12 17.97
N LEU A 21 -16.32 -1.85 17.85
CA LEU A 21 -16.97 -1.84 16.55
C LEU A 21 -16.23 -0.87 15.64
N ALA A 22 -15.89 -1.30 14.42
CA ALA A 22 -15.21 -0.46 13.45
C ALA A 22 -16.05 0.80 13.19
N ARG A 23 -15.42 1.99 13.27
CA ARG A 23 -16.06 3.29 13.11
C ARG A 23 -15.33 4.13 12.08
N ILE A 24 -16.10 4.96 11.40
CA ILE A 24 -15.62 6.00 10.50
C ILE A 24 -16.06 7.34 11.08
N VAL A 25 -15.11 8.23 11.34
CA VAL A 25 -15.40 9.61 11.74
C VAL A 25 -15.22 10.51 10.52
N VAL A 26 -16.30 11.12 10.06
CA VAL A 26 -16.26 12.18 9.05
C VAL A 26 -16.09 13.51 9.78
N GLN A 27 -15.01 14.21 9.46
CA GLN A 27 -14.68 15.51 10.03
C GLN A 27 -14.49 16.55 8.93
N GLY A 28 -15.34 17.58 8.97
CA GLY A 28 -15.34 18.72 8.06
C GLY A 28 -15.45 20.05 8.80
N SER A 29 -16.21 20.99 8.23
CA SER A 29 -16.51 22.28 8.86
C SER A 29 -17.58 22.22 9.97
N GLY A 30 -18.40 21.16 9.98
CA GLY A 30 -19.44 20.91 10.96
C GLY A 30 -19.00 20.03 12.14
N ALA A 31 -19.96 19.67 12.99
CA ALA A 31 -19.73 18.69 14.05
C ALA A 31 -19.35 17.32 13.44
N PRO A 32 -18.39 16.58 14.04
CA PRO A 32 -18.02 15.25 13.56
C PRO A 32 -19.21 14.31 13.49
N GLN A 33 -19.28 13.53 12.41
CA GLN A 33 -20.30 12.49 12.21
C GLN A 33 -19.63 11.12 12.30
N VAL A 34 -20.34 10.14 12.88
CA VAL A 34 -19.83 8.79 13.08
C VAL A 34 -20.67 7.79 12.29
N PHE A 35 -20.00 6.95 11.51
CA PHE A 35 -20.61 5.92 10.66
C PHE A 35 -19.97 4.56 10.96
N ASP A 36 -20.67 3.50 10.58
CA ASP A 36 -20.17 2.11 10.52
C ASP A 36 -20.19 1.54 9.09
N ASP A 37 -20.87 2.21 8.15
CA ASP A 37 -20.90 1.90 6.73
C ASP A 37 -20.07 2.89 5.92
N PHE A 38 -19.17 2.38 5.08
CA PHE A 38 -18.25 3.21 4.29
C PHE A 38 -18.96 3.99 3.18
N ALA A 39 -19.97 3.40 2.53
CA ALA A 39 -20.71 4.09 1.49
C ALA A 39 -21.54 5.26 2.05
N ALA A 40 -22.15 5.07 3.23
CA ALA A 40 -22.87 6.11 3.96
C ALA A 40 -21.93 7.27 4.35
N ALA A 41 -20.73 6.95 4.86
CA ALA A 41 -19.73 7.97 5.21
C ALA A 41 -19.30 8.80 3.99
N VAL A 42 -18.99 8.15 2.85
CA VAL A 42 -18.62 8.82 1.59
C VAL A 42 -19.78 9.67 1.05
N SER A 43 -21.02 9.17 1.16
CA SER A 43 -22.21 9.91 0.74
C SER A 43 -22.47 11.16 1.58
N ALA A 44 -22.25 11.09 2.90
CA ALA A 44 -22.47 12.21 3.80
C ALA A 44 -21.36 13.27 3.74
N ALA A 45 -20.13 12.83 3.43
CA ALA A 45 -18.97 13.69 3.34
C ALA A 45 -19.13 14.81 2.30
N GLN A 46 -18.64 15.98 2.67
CA GLN A 46 -18.49 17.16 1.80
C GLN A 46 -17.08 17.19 1.19
N PRO A 47 -16.87 17.96 0.11
CA PRO A 47 -15.54 18.11 -0.48
C PRO A 47 -14.52 18.62 0.55
N ASN A 48 -13.35 17.98 0.58
CA ASN A 48 -12.23 18.17 1.50
C ASN A 48 -12.45 17.66 2.93
N ASP A 49 -13.51 16.91 3.20
CA ASP A 49 -13.69 16.26 4.50
C ASP A 49 -12.63 15.17 4.72
N LYS A 50 -12.29 14.97 5.99
CA LYS A 50 -11.43 13.89 6.46
C LYS A 50 -12.27 12.73 6.96
N LEU A 51 -11.99 11.53 6.48
CA LEU A 51 -12.60 10.29 6.93
C LEU A 51 -11.53 9.53 7.73
N TYR A 52 -11.71 9.44 9.05
CA TYR A 52 -10.85 8.62 9.91
C TYR A 52 -11.51 7.25 10.10
N LEU A 53 -10.87 6.22 9.57
CA LEU A 53 -11.31 4.84 9.69
C LEU A 53 -10.52 4.21 10.84
N SER A 54 -11.23 3.70 11.85
CA SER A 54 -10.58 2.89 12.88
C SER A 54 -9.98 1.62 12.26
N GLY A 55 -9.19 0.87 13.03
CA GLY A 55 -8.89 -0.49 12.61
C GLY A 55 -10.16 -1.35 12.61
N GLY A 56 -10.14 -2.37 11.75
CA GLY A 56 -11.30 -3.18 11.41
C GLY A 56 -11.54 -3.26 9.90
N THR A 57 -12.54 -4.05 9.52
CA THR A 57 -12.93 -4.24 8.12
C THR A 57 -14.21 -3.50 7.82
N PHE A 58 -14.16 -2.58 6.87
CA PHE A 58 -15.32 -1.86 6.34
C PHE A 58 -15.69 -2.46 5.00
N GLN A 59 -16.78 -3.20 5.00
CA GLN A 59 -17.30 -3.82 3.79
C GLN A 59 -18.07 -2.79 2.97
N TYR A 60 -17.93 -2.86 1.65
CA TYR A 60 -18.77 -2.13 0.73
C TYR A 60 -19.11 -2.99 -0.48
N THR A 61 -20.32 -2.81 -1.01
CA THR A 61 -20.70 -3.43 -2.28
C THR A 61 -19.94 -2.75 -3.41
N GLY A 62 -19.44 -3.54 -4.37
CA GLY A 62 -18.70 -3.02 -5.53
C GLY A 62 -19.44 -1.91 -6.29
N GLY A 63 -18.69 -0.99 -6.89
CA GLY A 63 -19.23 0.16 -7.63
C GLY A 63 -19.39 1.44 -6.82
N LEU A 64 -18.87 1.48 -5.59
CA LEU A 64 -18.76 2.73 -4.83
C LEU A 64 -17.93 3.75 -5.62
N VAL A 65 -18.38 5.01 -5.63
CA VAL A 65 -17.73 6.11 -6.35
C VAL A 65 -17.28 7.18 -5.35
N ILE A 66 -16.01 7.55 -5.43
CA ILE A 66 -15.47 8.77 -4.83
C ILE A 66 -15.49 9.84 -5.92
N ASP A 67 -16.38 10.82 -5.75
CA ASP A 67 -16.73 11.84 -6.74
C ASP A 67 -16.51 13.28 -6.22
N LYS A 68 -15.74 13.41 -5.14
CA LYS A 68 -15.34 14.67 -4.52
C LYS A 68 -14.00 14.47 -3.83
N THR A 69 -13.22 15.54 -3.67
CA THR A 69 -11.96 15.49 -2.93
C THR A 69 -12.22 15.00 -1.51
N LEU A 70 -11.57 13.93 -1.07
CA LEU A 70 -11.67 13.38 0.28
C LEU A 70 -10.30 12.95 0.81
N HIS A 71 -10.15 12.98 2.14
CA HIS A 71 -8.91 12.54 2.81
C HIS A 71 -9.19 11.36 3.73
N LEU A 72 -8.86 10.16 3.27
CA LEU A 72 -9.11 8.91 3.98
C LEU A 72 -7.86 8.49 4.76
N ILE A 73 -8.04 8.29 6.07
CA ILE A 73 -6.97 8.02 7.02
C ILE A 73 -7.36 6.77 7.80
N GLY A 74 -6.68 5.66 7.55
CA GLY A 74 -6.86 4.42 8.31
C GLY A 74 -6.00 4.36 9.56
N ALA A 75 -5.98 3.19 10.19
CA ALA A 75 -5.12 2.83 11.31
C ALA A 75 -3.84 2.10 10.86
N GLY A 76 -3.57 1.98 9.56
CA GLY A 76 -2.39 1.28 9.05
C GLY A 76 -2.69 -0.12 8.50
N THR A 77 -1.66 -0.71 7.89
CA THR A 77 -1.75 -1.95 7.12
C THR A 77 -0.93 -3.10 7.71
N HIS A 78 0.05 -2.81 8.56
CA HIS A 78 0.93 -3.80 9.17
C HIS A 78 0.32 -4.36 10.46
N PRO A 79 0.15 -5.69 10.59
CA PRO A 79 -0.43 -6.30 11.79
C PRO A 79 0.28 -5.91 13.09
N ASP A 80 1.61 -6.05 13.15
CA ASP A 80 2.39 -5.78 14.38
C ASP A 80 2.28 -4.34 14.87
N SER A 81 2.27 -3.37 13.95
CA SER A 81 2.12 -1.95 14.33
C SER A 81 0.67 -1.52 14.57
N THR A 82 -0.27 -2.45 14.36
CA THR A 82 -1.69 -2.25 14.58
C THR A 82 -2.27 -3.27 15.55
N GLU A 83 -1.45 -3.96 16.36
CA GLU A 83 -1.92 -4.96 17.33
C GLU A 83 -3.04 -4.45 18.24
N VAL A 84 -2.96 -3.17 18.65
CA VAL A 84 -3.93 -2.52 19.52
C VAL A 84 -5.19 -2.07 18.76
N SER A 85 -5.05 -1.60 17.52
CA SER A 85 -6.15 -1.01 16.75
C SER A 85 -6.81 -1.96 15.75
N SER A 86 -6.15 -3.06 15.39
CA SER A 86 -6.29 -3.79 14.11
C SER A 86 -5.92 -2.95 12.88
N VAL A 87 -5.65 -3.62 11.76
CA VAL A 87 -5.46 -2.99 10.44
C VAL A 87 -6.77 -2.40 9.92
N THR A 88 -6.72 -1.32 9.15
CA THR A 88 -7.90 -0.81 8.42
C THR A 88 -8.00 -1.48 7.07
N VAL A 89 -9.10 -2.22 6.83
CA VAL A 89 -9.38 -2.89 5.56
C VAL A 89 -10.63 -2.31 4.92
N LEU A 90 -10.52 -1.77 3.72
CA LEU A 90 -11.66 -1.51 2.84
C LEU A 90 -11.88 -2.74 1.97
N MET A 91 -12.91 -3.52 2.30
CA MET A 91 -13.17 -4.82 1.66
C MET A 91 -14.37 -4.77 0.72
N ARG A 92 -14.11 -4.92 -0.58
CA ARG A 92 -15.16 -5.08 -1.57
C ARG A 92 -15.76 -6.48 -1.52
N THR A 93 -17.08 -6.57 -1.33
CA THR A 93 -17.79 -7.86 -1.20
C THR A 93 -18.45 -8.38 -2.48
N SER A 94 -18.62 -7.53 -3.51
CA SER A 94 -19.23 -7.91 -4.80
C SER A 94 -18.21 -7.87 -5.94
N VAL A 95 -18.30 -8.85 -6.85
CA VAL A 95 -17.43 -8.99 -8.04
C VAL A 95 -17.74 -7.99 -9.16
N LEU A 96 -18.83 -7.22 -9.06
CA LEU A 96 -19.40 -6.53 -10.22
C LEU A 96 -18.79 -5.16 -10.55
N ALA A 97 -18.08 -4.50 -9.62
CA ALA A 97 -17.40 -3.23 -9.94
C ALA A 97 -16.31 -2.85 -8.91
N PRO A 98 -15.16 -2.28 -9.33
CA PRO A 98 -14.14 -1.73 -8.44
C PRO A 98 -14.65 -0.49 -7.68
N LEU A 99 -13.88 -0.03 -6.70
CA LEU A 99 -13.97 1.35 -6.20
C LEU A 99 -13.59 2.30 -7.34
N ARG A 100 -14.44 3.28 -7.62
CA ARG A 100 -14.23 4.27 -8.66
C ARG A 100 -13.73 5.58 -8.05
N ILE A 101 -12.71 6.18 -8.65
CA ILE A 101 -12.23 7.52 -8.30
C ILE A 101 -12.36 8.37 -9.56
N THR A 102 -13.25 9.36 -9.55
CA THR A 102 -13.53 10.19 -10.73
C THR A 102 -12.68 11.44 -10.74
N THR A 103 -12.63 12.16 -11.87
CA THR A 103 -11.97 13.47 -11.97
C THR A 103 -12.41 14.47 -10.89
N ALA A 104 -13.66 14.42 -10.44
CA ALA A 104 -14.13 15.31 -9.37
C ALA A 104 -13.49 15.02 -7.99
N ALA A 105 -12.81 13.87 -7.85
CA ALA A 105 -12.05 13.49 -6.67
C ALA A 105 -10.58 13.93 -6.70
N SER A 106 -10.15 14.76 -7.66
CA SER A 106 -8.79 15.34 -7.68
C SER A 106 -8.38 15.91 -6.32
N GLY A 107 -7.11 15.71 -5.95
CA GLY A 107 -6.55 16.11 -4.65
C GLY A 107 -6.86 15.18 -3.49
N SER A 108 -7.56 14.06 -3.72
CA SER A 108 -7.85 13.09 -2.65
C SER A 108 -6.60 12.37 -2.15
N THR A 109 -6.60 12.05 -0.86
CA THR A 109 -5.48 11.33 -0.22
C THR A 109 -5.97 10.09 0.50
N PHE A 110 -5.19 9.02 0.44
CA PHE A 110 -5.46 7.75 1.12
C PHE A 110 -4.21 7.35 1.89
N THR A 111 -4.34 7.07 3.19
CA THR A 111 -3.20 6.61 3.97
C THR A 111 -3.53 5.55 4.99
N GLY A 112 -2.65 4.55 5.15
CA GLY A 112 -2.78 3.51 6.16
C GLY A 112 -4.01 2.61 5.93
N ILE A 113 -4.34 2.32 4.67
CA ILE A 113 -5.52 1.54 4.30
C ILE A 113 -5.09 0.33 3.45
N ARG A 114 -5.61 -0.85 3.80
CA ARG A 114 -5.56 -2.03 2.96
C ARG A 114 -6.82 -2.11 2.11
N PHE A 115 -6.66 -2.14 0.79
CA PHE A 115 -7.73 -2.38 -0.17
C PHE A 115 -7.76 -3.88 -0.49
N SER A 116 -8.90 -4.51 -0.23
CA SER A 116 -9.07 -5.95 -0.39
C SER A 116 -10.42 -6.30 -0.98
N THR A 117 -10.61 -7.57 -1.35
CA THR A 117 -11.86 -8.07 -1.90
C THR A 117 -12.07 -9.53 -1.52
N THR A 118 -13.33 -9.92 -1.39
CA THR A 118 -13.72 -11.34 -1.27
C THR A 118 -13.60 -12.09 -2.60
N ASP A 119 -13.29 -11.40 -3.70
CA ASP A 119 -13.02 -12.01 -5.00
C ASP A 119 -11.68 -12.76 -5.01
N LEU A 120 -11.76 -14.07 -5.25
CA LEU A 120 -10.60 -14.95 -5.32
C LEU A 120 -9.88 -14.85 -6.67
N ASN A 121 -10.42 -14.13 -7.65
CA ASN A 121 -9.71 -13.83 -8.90
C ASN A 121 -8.53 -12.88 -8.62
N THR A 122 -7.32 -13.35 -8.85
CA THR A 122 -6.08 -12.56 -8.70
C THR A 122 -6.02 -11.38 -9.67
N ASN A 123 -6.77 -11.44 -10.77
CA ASN A 123 -6.89 -10.34 -11.74
C ASN A 123 -8.02 -9.35 -11.44
N ALA A 124 -8.71 -9.49 -10.30
CA ALA A 124 -9.79 -8.60 -9.93
C ALA A 124 -9.31 -7.14 -9.84
N GLU A 125 -10.15 -6.20 -10.28
CA GLU A 125 -9.85 -4.77 -10.16
C GLU A 125 -10.32 -4.28 -8.79
N LEU A 126 -9.45 -3.73 -7.95
CA LEU A 126 -9.86 -3.09 -6.70
C LEU A 126 -10.26 -1.63 -6.92
N ILE A 127 -9.44 -0.91 -7.67
CA ILE A 127 -9.59 0.52 -7.92
C ILE A 127 -9.48 0.77 -9.42
N ARG A 128 -10.38 1.59 -9.94
CA ARG A 128 -10.32 2.10 -11.31
C ARG A 128 -10.66 3.59 -11.35
N TYR A 129 -9.93 4.36 -12.14
CA TYR A 129 -10.28 5.76 -12.37
C TYR A 129 -11.44 5.90 -13.36
N GLY A 130 -12.35 6.82 -13.02
CA GLY A 130 -13.55 7.16 -13.77
C GLY A 130 -14.64 6.10 -13.76
N THR A 131 -15.88 6.56 -13.94
CA THR A 131 -17.03 5.71 -14.29
C THR A 131 -17.17 5.53 -15.80
N SER A 132 -16.45 6.34 -16.56
CA SER A 132 -16.36 6.39 -18.02
C SER A 132 -15.04 7.06 -18.42
N VAL A 133 -14.78 7.16 -19.73
CA VAL A 133 -13.65 7.95 -20.26
C VAL A 133 -13.80 9.46 -20.06
N ALA A 134 -15.00 9.94 -19.69
CA ALA A 134 -15.25 11.36 -19.50
C ALA A 134 -14.78 11.89 -18.13
N ASP A 135 -14.49 10.99 -17.18
CA ASP A 135 -14.21 11.32 -15.78
C ASP A 135 -13.07 10.47 -15.19
N ASP A 136 -12.16 9.95 -16.02
CA ASP A 136 -11.07 9.04 -15.62
C ASP A 136 -9.70 9.69 -15.48
N LEU A 137 -9.68 11.02 -15.38
CA LEU A 137 -8.46 11.80 -15.19
C LEU A 137 -8.51 12.59 -13.88
N PRO A 138 -8.56 11.93 -12.70
CA PRO A 138 -8.27 12.62 -11.47
C PRO A 138 -6.79 13.01 -11.43
N THR A 139 -6.52 14.12 -10.75
CA THR A 139 -5.21 14.76 -10.62
C THR A 139 -4.84 14.85 -9.15
N ASP A 140 -3.55 14.90 -8.82
CA ASP A 140 -3.04 15.08 -7.45
C ASP A 140 -3.57 14.04 -6.44
N ILE A 141 -3.80 12.80 -6.89
CA ILE A 141 -4.20 11.71 -6.01
C ILE A 141 -2.95 11.16 -5.30
N VAL A 142 -3.06 10.97 -3.99
CA VAL A 142 -1.95 10.43 -3.17
C VAL A 142 -2.39 9.17 -2.44
N PHE A 143 -1.67 8.08 -2.64
CA PHE A 143 -1.70 6.90 -1.79
C PHE A 143 -0.39 6.82 -1.01
N GLN A 144 -0.47 6.81 0.32
CA GLN A 144 0.69 6.70 1.19
C GLN A 144 0.51 5.59 2.22
N ARG A 145 1.44 4.63 2.28
CA ARG A 145 1.37 3.52 3.25
C ARG A 145 0.08 2.70 3.10
N CYS A 146 -0.33 2.49 1.84
CA CYS A 146 -1.48 1.67 1.50
C CYS A 146 -1.03 0.27 1.06
N HIS A 147 -1.91 -0.71 1.20
CA HIS A 147 -1.71 -2.08 0.71
C HIS A 147 -2.82 -2.44 -0.26
N PHE A 148 -2.48 -2.97 -1.43
CA PHE A 148 -3.42 -3.37 -2.47
C PHE A 148 -3.31 -4.87 -2.75
N ASP A 149 -4.37 -5.61 -2.44
CA ASP A 149 -4.40 -7.07 -2.62
C ASP A 149 -4.64 -7.50 -4.09
N ARG A 150 -5.07 -6.57 -4.96
CA ARG A 150 -5.39 -6.80 -6.37
C ARG A 150 -5.11 -5.54 -7.21
N ASN A 151 -5.43 -5.63 -8.50
CA ASN A 151 -5.09 -4.65 -9.51
C ASN A 151 -5.67 -3.25 -9.25
N ILE A 152 -4.86 -2.22 -9.54
CA ILE A 152 -5.28 -0.83 -9.66
C ILE A 152 -5.13 -0.38 -11.11
N TYR A 153 -6.14 0.32 -11.63
CA TYR A 153 -6.13 0.91 -12.96
C TYR A 153 -6.26 2.43 -12.87
N LEU A 154 -5.28 3.16 -13.38
CA LEU A 154 -5.25 4.63 -13.34
C LEU A 154 -6.05 5.27 -14.48
N GLY A 155 -7.00 4.55 -15.07
CA GLY A 155 -7.88 5.05 -16.12
C GLY A 155 -9.05 4.13 -16.39
N PHE A 156 -10.06 4.59 -17.14
CA PHE A 156 -11.21 3.76 -17.49
C PHE A 156 -10.89 2.79 -18.63
N ASN A 157 -10.09 3.23 -19.59
CA ASN A 157 -9.51 2.45 -20.68
C ASN A 157 -8.16 3.06 -21.08
N SER A 158 -7.37 2.37 -21.88
CA SER A 158 -6.11 2.93 -22.38
C SER A 158 -6.40 4.16 -23.25
N GLY A 159 -5.80 5.30 -22.89
CA GLY A 159 -6.04 6.60 -23.51
C GLY A 159 -4.81 7.13 -24.24
N THR A 160 -4.87 8.40 -24.63
CA THR A 160 -3.65 9.14 -25.01
C THR A 160 -2.75 9.26 -23.79
N ALA A 161 -1.44 9.13 -23.98
CA ALA A 161 -0.46 9.35 -22.92
C ALA A 161 -0.62 10.73 -22.28
N ILE A 162 -0.77 10.77 -20.95
CA ILE A 162 -0.87 12.00 -20.16
C ILE A 162 0.21 11.95 -19.06
N SER A 163 1.20 12.83 -19.18
CA SER A 163 2.34 12.90 -18.25
C SER A 163 2.29 14.04 -17.23
N SER A 164 1.32 14.97 -17.34
CA SER A 164 1.17 16.10 -16.42
C SER A 164 0.37 15.77 -15.16
N GLU A 165 -0.58 14.85 -15.25
CA GLU A 165 -1.49 14.50 -14.16
C GLU A 165 -0.99 13.26 -13.41
N VAL A 166 -0.29 13.50 -12.30
CA VAL A 166 0.47 12.45 -11.60
C VAL A 166 -0.31 11.91 -10.41
N THR A 167 -0.50 10.59 -10.38
CA THR A 167 -0.87 9.86 -9.15
C THR A 167 0.39 9.52 -8.36
N THR A 168 0.41 9.83 -7.07
CA THR A 168 1.54 9.50 -6.21
C THR A 168 1.27 8.23 -5.41
N PHE A 169 2.19 7.28 -5.48
CA PHE A 169 2.28 6.13 -4.59
C PHE A 169 3.57 6.24 -3.79
N ASN A 170 3.45 6.31 -2.47
CA ASN A 170 4.57 6.45 -1.57
C ASN A 170 4.48 5.42 -0.43
N GLU A 171 5.53 4.63 -0.23
CA GLU A 171 5.57 3.61 0.83
C GLU A 171 4.41 2.60 0.75
N CYS A 172 3.93 2.30 -0.46
CA CYS A 172 2.83 1.37 -0.68
C CYS A 172 3.32 -0.06 -0.91
N TYR A 173 2.48 -1.02 -0.58
CA TYR A 173 2.67 -2.44 -0.90
C TYR A 173 1.61 -2.89 -1.92
N PHE A 174 2.08 -3.47 -3.03
CA PHE A 174 1.25 -4.05 -4.07
C PHE A 174 1.45 -5.56 -4.11
N ALA A 175 0.45 -6.32 -3.67
CA ALA A 175 0.41 -7.78 -3.84
C ALA A 175 -0.12 -8.18 -5.24
N SER A 176 -0.14 -7.23 -6.18
CA SER A 176 -0.76 -7.36 -7.50
C SER A 176 -0.33 -6.19 -8.40
N ARG A 177 -1.05 -5.92 -9.49
CA ARG A 177 -0.58 -4.97 -10.52
C ARG A 177 -0.96 -3.52 -10.26
N LEU A 178 -0.05 -2.64 -10.63
CA LEU A 178 -0.34 -1.24 -10.96
C LEU A 178 -0.41 -1.08 -12.49
N VAL A 179 -1.57 -0.69 -13.01
CA VAL A 179 -1.81 -0.48 -14.44
C VAL A 179 -2.05 1.01 -14.71
N GLY A 180 -1.15 1.62 -15.48
CA GLY A 180 -1.16 3.05 -15.74
C GLY A 180 -2.27 3.50 -16.69
N GLU A 181 -2.72 2.65 -17.61
CA GLU A 181 -3.66 3.04 -18.68
C GLU A 181 -3.24 4.34 -19.39
N SER A 182 -1.93 4.54 -19.57
CA SER A 182 -1.34 5.76 -20.16
C SER A 182 -1.45 7.04 -19.30
N ARG A 183 -1.75 6.92 -18.00
CA ARG A 183 -1.72 8.02 -17.00
C ARG A 183 -0.43 8.03 -16.21
N ALA A 184 -0.07 9.19 -15.67
CA ALA A 184 1.17 9.33 -14.94
C ALA A 184 1.12 8.86 -13.50
N ALA A 185 2.23 8.26 -13.05
CA ALA A 185 2.48 7.91 -11.68
C ALA A 185 3.92 8.22 -11.24
N ALA A 186 4.03 8.71 -10.01
CA ALA A 186 5.27 8.74 -9.25
C ALA A 186 5.19 7.64 -8.18
N VAL A 187 6.08 6.67 -8.27
CA VAL A 187 6.10 5.47 -7.42
C VAL A 187 7.41 5.49 -6.63
N THR A 188 7.31 5.71 -5.32
CA THR A 188 8.49 5.88 -4.46
C THR A 188 8.43 4.98 -3.24
N ARG A 189 9.53 4.30 -2.91
CA ARG A 189 9.62 3.39 -1.75
C ARG A 189 8.50 2.34 -1.72
N CYS A 190 8.07 1.85 -2.87
CA CYS A 190 7.00 0.87 -2.95
C CYS A 190 7.58 -0.55 -3.12
N ILE A 191 6.83 -1.52 -2.62
CA ILE A 191 7.13 -2.96 -2.74
C ILE A 191 6.09 -3.57 -3.69
N PHE A 192 6.57 -4.37 -4.64
CA PHE A 192 5.73 -5.09 -5.60
C PHE A 192 6.04 -6.58 -5.52
N ASP A 193 5.01 -7.36 -5.19
CA ASP A 193 5.01 -8.83 -5.17
C ASP A 193 3.66 -9.32 -5.72
N PRO A 194 3.44 -9.26 -7.04
CA PRO A 194 2.27 -9.87 -7.64
C PRO A 194 2.48 -11.39 -7.78
N ASP A 195 1.77 -12.20 -6.98
CA ASP A 195 1.71 -13.67 -7.01
C ASP A 195 2.55 -14.37 -8.12
N GLY A 196 3.87 -14.49 -7.91
CA GLY A 196 4.76 -15.33 -8.71
C GLY A 196 5.64 -14.66 -9.78
N SER A 197 6.72 -15.38 -10.14
CA SER A 197 7.78 -14.87 -11.01
C SER A 197 7.31 -14.65 -12.46
N GLY A 198 7.61 -13.48 -13.04
CA GLY A 198 7.35 -13.16 -14.46
C GLY A 198 6.01 -12.52 -14.77
N TYR A 199 5.18 -12.23 -13.76
CA TYR A 199 3.97 -11.42 -13.94
C TYR A 199 4.30 -9.91 -14.00
N TYR A 200 3.47 -9.13 -14.71
CA TYR A 200 3.67 -7.69 -14.85
C TYR A 200 3.19 -6.94 -13.59
N ALA A 201 4.09 -6.62 -12.67
CA ALA A 201 3.80 -5.82 -11.47
C ALA A 201 3.36 -4.40 -11.81
N ILE A 202 3.95 -3.83 -12.86
CA ILE A 202 3.67 -2.47 -13.32
C ILE A 202 3.54 -2.52 -14.83
N SER A 203 2.49 -1.91 -15.38
CA SER A 203 2.34 -1.85 -16.84
C SER A 203 1.48 -0.72 -17.37
N GLY A 204 1.61 -0.43 -18.67
CA GLY A 204 0.73 0.49 -19.40
C GLY A 204 0.98 1.95 -19.05
N PHE A 205 2.25 2.35 -18.98
CA PHE A 205 2.66 3.73 -18.76
C PHE A 205 3.35 4.23 -20.03
N ASP A 206 2.67 5.08 -20.81
CA ASP A 206 3.17 5.55 -22.09
C ASP A 206 3.68 6.99 -22.01
N GLY A 207 4.62 7.37 -22.88
CA GLY A 207 5.00 8.78 -23.07
C GLY A 207 5.72 9.44 -21.88
N GLY A 208 6.45 8.67 -21.08
CA GLY A 208 7.16 9.19 -19.89
C GLY A 208 6.28 9.35 -18.66
N ALA A 209 5.16 8.63 -18.62
CA ALA A 209 4.19 8.68 -17.54
C ALA A 209 4.66 7.96 -16.25
N LEU A 210 5.80 7.27 -16.22
CA LEU A 210 6.26 6.59 -15.00
C LEU A 210 7.58 7.15 -14.48
N LEU A 211 7.55 7.65 -13.25
CA LEU A 211 8.73 7.86 -12.41
C LEU A 211 8.72 6.81 -11.30
N MET A 212 9.78 6.01 -11.21
CA MET A 212 9.94 4.99 -10.17
C MET A 212 11.28 5.16 -9.46
N GLU A 213 11.25 5.32 -8.14
CA GLU A 213 12.43 5.57 -7.32
C GLU A 213 12.45 4.74 -6.05
N ASN A 214 13.61 4.16 -5.72
CA ASN A 214 13.82 3.48 -4.44
C ASN A 214 12.79 2.37 -4.17
N CYS A 215 12.37 1.64 -5.19
CA CYS A 215 11.36 0.59 -5.09
C CYS A 215 11.97 -0.81 -5.18
N VAL A 216 11.21 -1.81 -4.76
CA VAL A 216 11.58 -3.23 -4.81
C VAL A 216 10.53 -4.00 -5.61
N LEU A 217 10.95 -4.77 -6.60
CA LEU A 217 10.13 -5.75 -7.32
C LEU A 217 10.62 -7.15 -7.00
N LEU A 218 9.79 -7.94 -6.33
CA LEU A 218 10.06 -9.33 -5.97
C LEU A 218 9.47 -10.25 -7.04
N GLY A 219 10.32 -11.09 -7.65
CA GLY A 219 10.01 -12.08 -8.69
C GLY A 219 9.46 -11.52 -10.01
N SER A 220 9.03 -10.26 -10.03
CA SER A 220 8.13 -9.69 -11.02
C SER A 220 8.83 -8.69 -11.94
N ILE A 221 8.13 -8.35 -13.01
CA ILE A 221 8.66 -7.52 -14.09
C ILE A 221 7.74 -6.34 -14.36
N MET A 222 8.27 -5.35 -15.08
CA MET A 222 7.48 -4.27 -15.66
C MET A 222 7.20 -4.55 -17.14
N ALA A 223 6.15 -3.96 -17.70
CA ALA A 223 5.91 -4.03 -19.15
C ALA A 223 5.19 -2.83 -19.74
N ASN A 224 5.47 -2.47 -20.99
CA ASN A 224 4.81 -1.36 -21.68
C ASN A 224 4.93 -0.06 -20.88
N CYS A 225 6.15 0.25 -20.43
CA CYS A 225 6.49 1.45 -19.68
C CYS A 225 7.40 2.33 -20.55
N TYR A 226 6.84 3.00 -21.55
CA TYR A 226 7.58 3.76 -22.56
C TYR A 226 7.98 5.14 -22.06
N GLY A 227 9.25 5.49 -22.19
CA GLY A 227 9.78 6.77 -21.70
C GLY A 227 9.94 6.86 -20.19
N ALA A 228 9.77 5.75 -19.46
CA ALA A 228 9.83 5.71 -18.00
C ALA A 228 11.21 6.10 -17.46
N ILE A 229 11.25 6.65 -16.25
CA ILE A 229 12.46 6.95 -15.50
C ILE A 229 12.47 6.07 -14.26
N ILE A 230 13.42 5.13 -14.20
CA ILE A 230 13.52 4.12 -13.12
C ILE A 230 14.91 4.19 -12.51
N ARG A 231 14.99 4.52 -11.22
CA ARG A 231 16.28 4.65 -10.53
C ARG A 231 16.29 4.20 -9.09
N ASN A 232 17.47 3.83 -8.62
CA ASN A 232 17.71 3.38 -7.25
C ASN A 232 16.83 2.17 -6.82
N CYS A 233 16.35 1.38 -7.79
CA CYS A 233 15.42 0.28 -7.55
C CYS A 233 16.12 -1.09 -7.57
N ILE A 234 15.41 -2.08 -7.03
CA ILE A 234 15.85 -3.46 -6.90
C ILE A 234 14.86 -4.37 -7.61
N SER A 235 15.36 -5.37 -8.35
CA SER A 235 14.53 -6.42 -8.94
C SER A 235 15.17 -7.78 -8.79
N THR A 236 14.42 -8.73 -8.21
CA THR A 236 14.85 -10.13 -8.09
C THR A 236 14.39 -11.01 -9.26
N SER A 237 13.66 -10.45 -10.24
CA SER A 237 13.30 -11.17 -11.47
C SER A 237 14.54 -11.71 -12.17
N MET A 238 14.50 -12.99 -12.53
CA MET A 238 15.59 -13.71 -13.20
C MET A 238 15.52 -13.66 -14.74
N ASN A 239 14.48 -13.07 -15.32
CA ASN A 239 14.28 -13.05 -16.78
C ASN A 239 14.81 -11.74 -17.41
N TYR A 240 14.10 -10.64 -17.15
CA TYR A 240 14.49 -9.28 -17.46
C TYR A 240 13.78 -8.34 -16.48
N TYR A 241 14.20 -7.08 -16.39
CA TYR A 241 13.55 -6.12 -15.49
C TYR A 241 12.28 -5.50 -16.11
N CYS A 242 12.31 -5.23 -17.43
CA CYS A 242 11.22 -4.59 -18.16
C CYS A 242 11.02 -5.20 -19.56
N TYR A 243 9.77 -5.46 -19.96
CA TYR A 243 9.40 -5.89 -21.31
C TYR A 243 8.79 -4.73 -22.10
N ASP A 244 9.31 -4.44 -23.29
CA ASP A 244 8.76 -3.40 -24.17
C ASP A 244 8.66 -2.01 -23.50
N CYS A 245 9.81 -1.54 -23.01
CA CYS A 245 9.95 -0.28 -22.29
C CYS A 245 10.86 0.66 -23.07
N SER A 246 10.50 0.91 -24.33
CA SER A 246 11.28 1.73 -25.26
C SER A 246 11.39 3.18 -24.80
N ASN A 247 12.51 3.84 -25.15
CA ASN A 247 12.81 5.22 -24.78
C ASN A 247 12.95 5.50 -23.27
N SER A 248 13.00 4.45 -22.44
CA SER A 248 13.09 4.58 -20.98
C SER A 248 14.53 4.72 -20.49
N THR A 249 14.69 5.30 -19.31
CA THR A 249 15.98 5.47 -18.63
C THR A 249 16.02 4.65 -17.35
N PHE A 250 17.04 3.80 -17.22
CA PHE A 250 17.32 3.02 -16.02
C PHE A 250 18.68 3.43 -15.45
N THR A 251 18.69 3.87 -14.19
CA THR A 251 19.90 4.39 -13.54
C THR A 251 20.09 3.81 -12.14
N ASN A 252 21.28 3.28 -11.82
CA ASN A 252 21.62 2.85 -10.46
C ASN A 252 20.63 1.81 -9.90
N ASN A 253 20.25 0.82 -10.70
CA ASN A 253 19.42 -0.30 -10.24
C ASN A 253 20.27 -1.56 -10.05
N VAL A 254 19.82 -2.46 -9.17
CA VAL A 254 20.36 -3.81 -9.03
C VAL A 254 19.31 -4.83 -9.45
N ILE A 255 19.70 -5.72 -10.36
CA ILE A 255 18.79 -6.58 -11.10
C ILE A 255 19.38 -7.99 -11.13
N ALA A 256 18.58 -8.99 -10.75
CA ALA A 256 19.00 -10.38 -10.78
C ALA A 256 19.10 -10.93 -12.20
N ALA A 257 18.20 -10.52 -13.09
CA ALA A 257 18.24 -10.86 -14.51
C ALA A 257 19.52 -10.36 -15.21
N PRO A 258 19.96 -11.07 -16.28
CA PRO A 258 21.08 -10.63 -17.11
C PRO A 258 20.74 -9.45 -18.03
N ILE A 259 19.45 -9.14 -18.20
CA ILE A 259 18.96 -8.14 -19.14
C ILE A 259 18.09 -7.14 -18.39
N VAL A 260 18.35 -5.84 -18.58
CA VAL A 260 17.47 -4.79 -18.03
C VAL A 260 16.16 -4.73 -18.81
N VAL A 261 16.23 -4.52 -20.13
CA VAL A 261 15.02 -4.37 -20.98
C VAL A 261 15.05 -5.34 -22.15
N SER A 262 13.98 -6.11 -22.33
CA SER A 262 13.78 -6.97 -23.50
C SER A 262 13.01 -6.23 -24.59
N THR A 263 13.47 -6.35 -25.84
CA THR A 263 12.76 -5.90 -27.05
C THR A 263 12.38 -4.42 -27.03
N SER A 264 13.36 -3.51 -26.97
CA SER A 264 13.07 -2.07 -26.85
C SER A 264 14.14 -1.17 -27.46
N PRO A 265 13.84 -0.38 -28.52
CA PRO A 265 14.73 0.68 -28.99
C PRO A 265 14.82 1.86 -28.01
N GLY A 266 15.91 2.65 -28.11
CA GLY A 266 16.03 3.96 -27.45
C GLY A 266 16.22 3.95 -25.93
N VAL A 267 16.50 2.78 -25.33
CA VAL A 267 16.72 2.67 -23.87
C VAL A 267 18.07 3.26 -23.46
N THR A 268 18.10 4.04 -22.39
CA THR A 268 19.33 4.53 -21.75
C THR A 268 19.59 3.74 -20.47
N LEU A 269 20.73 3.05 -20.40
CA LEU A 269 21.15 2.27 -19.24
C LEU A 269 22.42 2.88 -18.65
N THR A 270 22.35 3.37 -17.41
CA THR A 270 23.49 4.00 -16.73
C THR A 270 23.70 3.33 -15.38
N ASN A 271 24.90 2.81 -15.12
CA ASN A 271 25.26 2.22 -13.82
C ASN A 271 24.22 1.22 -13.29
N ASN A 272 23.71 0.31 -14.11
CA ASN A 272 22.86 -0.77 -13.60
C ASN A 272 23.71 -2.01 -13.35
N ILE A 273 23.49 -2.67 -12.22
CA ILE A 273 24.08 -3.96 -11.91
C ILE A 273 23.09 -5.03 -12.37
N VAL A 274 23.54 -5.91 -13.26
CA VAL A 274 22.75 -7.02 -13.81
C VAL A 274 23.41 -8.35 -13.48
N ASN A 275 22.66 -9.46 -13.59
CA ASN A 275 23.15 -10.80 -13.28
C ASN A 275 23.71 -10.90 -11.84
N ALA A 276 23.12 -10.16 -10.92
CA ALA A 276 23.47 -10.20 -9.51
C ALA A 276 22.69 -11.30 -8.79
N ASP A 277 23.28 -11.92 -7.76
CA ASP A 277 22.63 -13.00 -7.03
C ASP A 277 21.53 -12.42 -6.11
N ALA A 278 20.26 -12.67 -6.46
CA ALA A 278 19.10 -12.17 -5.71
C ALA A 278 19.14 -12.56 -4.23
N ALA A 279 19.69 -13.73 -3.89
CA ALA A 279 19.81 -14.21 -2.51
C ALA A 279 20.76 -13.36 -1.63
N THR A 280 21.48 -12.42 -2.24
CA THR A 280 22.42 -11.52 -1.55
C THR A 280 21.90 -10.09 -1.37
N PHE A 281 20.71 -9.77 -1.89
CA PHE A 281 20.24 -8.39 -1.90
C PHE A 281 19.83 -7.91 -0.50
N PHE A 282 19.05 -8.73 0.22
CA PHE A 282 18.36 -8.33 1.44
C PHE A 282 18.86 -9.06 2.69
N VAL A 283 18.66 -8.45 3.85
CA VAL A 283 18.96 -9.08 5.15
C VAL A 283 18.09 -10.33 5.34
N SER A 284 16.80 -10.26 5.03
CA SER A 284 15.93 -11.42 4.95
C SER A 284 14.80 -11.25 3.94
N GLU A 285 14.98 -11.87 2.77
CA GLU A 285 13.99 -12.23 1.75
C GLU A 285 14.69 -13.30 0.88
N THR A 286 14.10 -14.48 0.69
CA THR A 286 14.65 -15.57 -0.14
C THR A 286 13.67 -16.28 -1.08
N ASP A 287 12.38 -15.93 -1.10
CA ASP A 287 11.33 -16.64 -1.84
C ASP A 287 10.52 -15.78 -2.82
N ASP A 288 10.90 -14.51 -3.02
CA ASP A 288 10.23 -13.56 -3.90
C ASP A 288 8.79 -13.22 -3.45
N LEU A 289 8.46 -13.46 -2.18
CA LEU A 289 7.14 -13.21 -1.61
C LEU A 289 7.26 -12.31 -0.39
N TYR A 290 6.68 -11.10 -0.46
CA TYR A 290 6.79 -10.15 0.62
C TYR A 290 5.96 -10.57 1.84
N GLN A 291 6.66 -10.71 2.96
CA GLN A 291 6.12 -10.95 4.27
C GLN A 291 6.44 -9.77 5.17
N TYR A 292 5.54 -9.43 6.09
CA TYR A 292 5.79 -8.36 7.05
C TYR A 292 7.00 -8.64 7.98
N SER A 293 7.45 -9.89 8.05
CA SER A 293 8.67 -10.29 8.76
C SER A 293 9.96 -10.09 7.96
N ASP A 294 9.86 -9.78 6.67
CA ASP A 294 11.03 -9.59 5.82
C ASP A 294 11.78 -8.32 6.18
N ASP A 295 13.10 -8.37 5.99
CA ASP A 295 14.00 -7.25 6.20
C ASP A 295 14.64 -6.89 4.86
N LEU A 296 14.01 -5.93 4.19
CA LEU A 296 14.43 -5.42 2.89
C LEU A 296 15.55 -4.38 2.97
N HIS A 297 16.23 -4.23 4.12
CA HIS A 297 17.52 -3.53 4.15
C HIS A 297 18.56 -4.31 3.34
N MET A 298 19.57 -3.61 2.81
CA MET A 298 20.65 -4.26 2.06
C MET A 298 21.45 -5.21 2.94
N ALA A 299 21.63 -6.44 2.46
CA ALA A 299 22.48 -7.41 3.14
C ALA A 299 23.94 -6.91 3.17
N PRO A 300 24.74 -7.27 4.19
CA PRO A 300 26.17 -7.01 4.18
C PRO A 300 26.85 -7.58 2.93
N GLY A 301 27.52 -6.72 2.16
CA GLY A 301 28.17 -7.11 0.90
C GLY A 301 27.24 -7.17 -0.31
N SER A 302 25.96 -6.82 -0.14
CA SER A 302 25.03 -6.63 -1.26
C SER A 302 25.59 -5.61 -2.26
N PRO A 303 25.48 -5.87 -3.57
CA PRO A 303 25.86 -4.90 -4.60
C PRO A 303 25.06 -3.59 -4.55
N GLY A 304 23.93 -3.55 -3.83
CA GLY A 304 23.12 -2.35 -3.63
C GLY A 304 23.62 -1.40 -2.53
N VAL A 305 24.64 -1.77 -1.75
CA VAL A 305 25.16 -0.92 -0.66
C VAL A 305 25.84 0.32 -1.23
N ALA A 306 25.43 1.50 -0.75
CA ALA A 306 25.93 2.82 -1.18
C ALA A 306 25.90 3.05 -2.71
N TYR A 307 25.02 2.36 -3.43
CA TYR A 307 24.96 2.38 -4.89
C TYR A 307 23.89 3.34 -5.44
N GLY A 308 23.10 3.98 -4.59
CA GLY A 308 22.13 4.99 -4.97
C GLY A 308 22.79 6.21 -5.64
N THR A 309 22.02 6.95 -6.42
CA THR A 309 22.50 8.17 -7.11
C THR A 309 23.02 9.26 -6.15
N ASP A 310 22.67 9.17 -4.87
CA ASP A 310 23.09 10.05 -3.78
C ASP A 310 24.08 9.37 -2.78
N GLY A 311 24.55 8.16 -3.10
CA GLY A 311 25.46 7.37 -2.25
C GLY A 311 24.77 6.64 -1.10
N THR A 312 23.44 6.65 -1.02
CA THR A 312 22.69 5.77 -0.12
C THR A 312 22.58 4.35 -0.68
N ASP A 313 22.06 3.42 0.12
CA ASP A 313 21.75 2.06 -0.37
C ASP A 313 20.65 2.10 -1.45
N LEU A 314 20.43 1.01 -2.16
CA LEU A 314 19.29 0.87 -3.07
C LEU A 314 18.02 0.44 -2.32
N GLY A 315 16.86 0.60 -2.99
CA GLY A 315 15.57 0.11 -2.49
C GLY A 315 14.91 1.04 -1.47
N ILE A 316 13.92 0.51 -0.76
CA ILE A 316 12.94 1.29 0.01
C ILE A 316 13.53 2.00 1.26
N TYR A 317 14.66 1.52 1.77
CA TYR A 317 15.40 2.13 2.88
C TYR A 317 16.54 3.06 2.43
N GLY A 318 16.85 3.04 1.14
CA GLY A 318 17.98 3.74 0.52
C GLY A 318 17.72 5.21 0.20
N THR A 319 17.35 6.02 1.19
CA THR A 319 16.97 7.43 0.96
C THR A 319 16.96 8.23 2.27
N ALA A 320 17.04 9.56 2.17
CA ALA A 320 16.96 10.47 3.31
C ALA A 320 15.63 10.38 4.10
N SER A 321 14.58 9.84 3.48
CA SER A 321 13.28 9.55 4.13
C SER A 321 12.89 8.10 3.82
N PRO A 322 13.47 7.11 4.54
CA PRO A 322 13.28 5.70 4.24
C PRO A 322 11.85 5.22 4.49
N TYR A 323 11.50 4.06 3.93
CA TYR A 323 10.24 3.39 4.21
C TYR A 323 10.03 3.25 5.72
N LYS A 324 8.89 3.74 6.20
CA LYS A 324 8.55 3.66 7.62
C LYS A 324 8.20 2.22 8.03
N PRO A 325 8.98 1.58 8.93
CA PRO A 325 8.59 0.27 9.48
C PRO A 325 7.20 0.32 10.09
N GLY A 326 6.41 -0.74 9.85
CA GLY A 326 5.03 -0.80 10.33
C GLY A 326 4.00 -0.08 9.47
N ALA A 327 4.40 0.68 8.45
CA ALA A 327 3.50 1.37 7.52
C ALA A 327 2.36 2.17 8.22
N VAL A 328 2.63 2.69 9.42
CA VAL A 328 1.63 3.42 10.19
C VAL A 328 1.44 4.83 9.61
N PRO A 329 0.19 5.30 9.47
CA PRO A 329 -0.12 6.60 8.90
C PRO A 329 0.39 7.75 9.80
N TYR A 330 0.28 9.00 9.32
CA TYR A 330 0.86 10.16 10.00
C TYR A 330 0.09 10.60 11.26
N ASN A 331 -1.16 10.15 11.46
CA ASN A 331 -1.96 10.52 12.62
C ASN A 331 -1.44 9.85 13.90
N PRO A 332 -1.69 10.46 15.08
CA PRO A 332 -1.37 9.83 16.35
C PRO A 332 -1.97 8.44 16.46
N HIS A 333 -1.21 7.52 17.05
CA HIS A 333 -1.54 6.10 17.10
C HIS A 333 -1.57 5.59 18.54
N PHE A 334 -2.51 4.68 18.82
CA PHE A 334 -2.59 3.99 20.09
C PHE A 334 -1.43 3.00 20.21
N HIS A 335 -0.64 3.15 21.28
CA HIS A 335 0.43 2.21 21.64
C HIS A 335 -0.01 1.18 22.67
N SER A 336 -0.95 1.56 23.55
CA SER A 336 -1.54 0.65 24.52
C SER A 336 -2.91 1.17 24.94
N ALA A 337 -3.85 0.26 25.16
CA ALA A 337 -5.13 0.54 25.78
C ALA A 337 -5.40 -0.55 26.82
N ASP A 338 -5.27 -0.19 28.09
CA ASP A 338 -5.62 -1.04 29.23
C ASP A 338 -6.91 -0.49 29.82
N ILE A 339 -8.02 -1.19 29.54
CA ILE A 339 -9.36 -0.83 30.01
C ILE A 339 -9.81 -1.97 30.92
N ALA A 340 -10.07 -1.64 32.19
CA ALA A 340 -10.51 -2.63 33.14
C ALA A 340 -11.82 -3.29 32.69
N PRO A 341 -12.03 -4.58 33.00
CA PRO A 341 -13.21 -5.32 32.59
C PRO A 341 -14.52 -4.79 33.20
N ALA A 342 -14.42 -4.05 34.30
CA ALA A 342 -15.52 -3.52 35.09
C ALA A 342 -15.08 -2.30 35.88
N THR A 343 -16.07 -1.59 36.45
CA THR A 343 -15.81 -0.48 37.36
C THR A 343 -15.17 -0.96 38.67
N ASN A 344 -14.34 -0.11 39.26
CA ASN A 344 -13.79 -0.32 40.59
C ASN A 344 -14.87 -0.18 41.67
N SER A 345 -14.50 -0.41 42.94
CA SER A 345 -15.43 -0.28 44.08
C SER A 345 -16.01 1.13 44.26
N SER A 346 -15.43 2.15 43.63
CA SER A 346 -15.92 3.54 43.61
C SER A 346 -16.85 3.82 42.44
N GLY A 347 -17.12 2.85 41.56
CA GLY A 347 -17.96 3.00 40.38
C GLY A 347 -17.25 3.63 39.17
N GLU A 348 -15.93 3.82 39.22
CA GLU A 348 -15.13 4.38 38.13
C GLU A 348 -14.61 3.24 37.24
N LEU A 349 -14.49 3.43 35.92
CA LEU A 349 -13.86 2.47 35.02
C LEU A 349 -12.37 2.81 34.87
N PRO A 350 -11.43 2.03 35.43
CA PRO A 350 -10.01 2.26 35.20
C PRO A 350 -9.67 2.14 33.70
N VAL A 351 -9.06 3.20 33.18
CA VAL A 351 -8.65 3.30 31.77
C VAL A 351 -7.26 3.91 31.72
N ASN A 352 -6.33 3.23 31.06
CA ASN A 352 -4.99 3.73 30.77
C ASN A 352 -4.71 3.58 29.28
N ILE A 353 -4.68 4.71 28.58
CA ILE A 353 -4.46 4.76 27.13
C ILE A 353 -3.18 5.53 26.87
N ARG A 354 -2.28 4.93 26.08
CA ARG A 354 -1.08 5.60 25.58
C ARG A 354 -1.25 5.86 24.09
N VAL A 355 -1.11 7.12 23.71
CA VAL A 355 -1.08 7.57 22.31
C VAL A 355 0.25 8.26 22.06
N ALA A 356 0.84 8.05 20.88
CA ALA A 356 2.01 8.81 20.46
C ALA A 356 1.78 9.42 19.08
N ALA A 357 2.32 10.62 18.89
CA ALA A 357 2.48 11.20 17.57
C ALA A 357 3.49 10.36 16.77
N GLN A 358 3.25 10.27 15.47
CA GLN A 358 4.09 9.50 14.57
C GLN A 358 5.26 10.38 14.10
N THR A 359 6.49 9.88 14.27
CA THR A 359 7.64 10.49 13.59
C THR A 359 7.55 10.18 12.10
N HIS A 360 7.94 11.15 11.27
CA HIS A 360 7.82 11.06 9.82
C HIS A 360 8.69 9.94 9.26
#